data_AF-A0A0J5QDT8-F1
#
_entry.id   AF-A0A0J5QDT8-F1
#
_cell.length_a   1.000
_cell.length_b   1.000
_cell.length_c   1.000
_cell.angle_alpha   90.00
_cell.angle_beta   90.00
_cell.angle_gamma   90.00
#
_symmetry.space_group_name_H-M   'P 1'
#
loop_
_entity.id
_entity.type
_entity.pdbx_description
1 polymer ?
#
loop_
_entity_poly.entity_id
_entity_poly.type
_entity_poly.pdbx_seq_one_letter_code
_entity_poly.pdbx_strand_id
1 'polypeptide(L)'
;MTYNPFEFISQSDAAKAAPKAETLEDVLNWLDSDGCDLAQTVRRTYSQAVKKAARLLNRSADRIPASSMHFQSQFPNRNYDSSWGKTFSAAKRWKRNVSAAINGATGLIAEHRARRSRQDSWSSLQHVLEEIFTSGIKPTLV
;
A
#
# COMPACT_ATOMS: atom_id res chain seq x y z
N MET A 1 10.58 32.63 27.75
CA MET A 1 10.29 31.31 27.15
C MET A 1 9.58 31.55 25.83
N THR A 2 10.26 31.33 24.72
CA THR A 2 9.69 31.44 23.37
C THR A 2 8.88 30.18 23.10
N TYR A 3 7.56 30.30 23.08
CA TYR A 3 6.68 29.23 22.61
C TYR A 3 6.94 29.01 21.12
N ASN A 4 7.57 27.88 20.78
CA ASN A 4 7.76 27.46 19.39
C ASN A 4 6.61 26.51 19.03
N PRO A 5 5.60 26.95 18.24
CA PRO A 5 4.44 26.13 17.91
C PRO A 5 4.78 24.90 17.07
N PHE A 6 6.01 24.79 16.56
CA PHE A 6 6.48 23.64 15.78
C PHE A 6 7.25 22.59 16.60
N GLU A 7 7.53 22.84 17.88
CA GLU A 7 8.21 21.87 18.75
C GLU A 7 7.26 20.83 19.36
N PHE A 8 5.94 21.01 19.22
CA PHE A 8 4.92 20.08 19.71
C PHE A 8 4.30 19.24 18.57
N ILE A 9 5.13 18.68 17.69
CA ILE A 9 4.73 17.45 17.01
C ILE A 9 5.31 16.31 17.84
N SER A 10 4.62 16.04 18.95
CA SER A 10 4.78 14.78 19.65
C SER A 10 4.78 13.66 18.61
N GLN A 11 5.76 12.78 18.73
CA GLN A 11 5.84 11.48 18.07
C GLN A 11 4.67 10.55 18.48
N SER A 12 3.46 11.09 18.67
CA SER A 12 2.22 10.39 18.96
C SER A 12 1.48 10.07 17.67
N ASP A 13 2.22 9.40 16.79
CA ASP A 13 1.73 8.39 15.87
C ASP A 13 3.01 7.70 15.44
N ALA A 14 3.58 6.91 16.36
CA ALA A 14 4.43 5.81 15.96
C ALA A 14 3.57 4.96 15.02
N ALA A 15 3.59 5.34 13.73
CA ALA A 15 2.93 4.67 12.64
C ALA A 15 3.32 3.22 12.80
N LYS A 16 2.35 2.41 13.26
CA LYS A 16 2.47 0.96 13.48
C LYS A 16 3.42 0.44 12.41
N ALA A 17 4.65 0.10 12.78
CA ALA A 17 5.75 -0.07 11.84
C ALA A 17 5.24 -0.93 10.70
N ALA A 18 5.06 -0.33 9.53
CA ALA A 18 4.37 -1.00 8.45
C ALA A 18 5.17 -2.26 8.12
N PRO A 19 4.50 -3.40 7.83
CA PRO A 19 5.22 -4.62 7.48
C PRO A 19 6.19 -4.28 6.35
N LYS A 20 7.48 -4.55 6.55
CA LYS A 20 8.53 -4.37 5.55
C LYS A 20 8.88 -5.75 5.01
N ALA A 21 7.93 -6.38 4.32
CA ALA A 21 8.22 -7.62 3.62
C ALA A 21 9.34 -7.38 2.60
N GLU A 22 10.42 -8.15 2.68
CA GLU A 22 11.56 -8.06 1.75
C GLU A 22 11.46 -9.12 0.66
N THR A 23 10.85 -10.26 0.97
CA THR A 23 10.74 -11.43 0.11
C THR A 23 9.28 -11.85 -0.08
N LEU A 24 8.99 -12.65 -1.12
CA LEU A 24 7.64 -13.21 -1.30
C LEU A 24 7.25 -14.16 -0.16
N GLU A 25 8.22 -14.76 0.53
CA GLU A 25 7.95 -15.54 1.74
C GLU A 25 7.41 -14.65 2.86
N ASP A 26 7.98 -13.46 3.07
CA ASP A 26 7.46 -12.50 4.04
C ASP A 26 6.04 -12.03 3.69
N VAL A 27 5.74 -11.89 2.38
CA VAL A 27 4.38 -11.59 1.91
C VAL A 27 3.42 -12.72 2.28
N LEU A 28 3.83 -13.98 2.14
CA LEU A 28 3.01 -15.13 2.53
C LEU A 28 2.80 -15.17 4.05
N ASN A 29 3.86 -14.97 4.83
CA ASN A 29 3.79 -14.91 6.29
C ASN A 29 2.87 -13.78 6.76
N TRP A 30 2.95 -12.60 6.14
CA TRP A 30 2.05 -11.50 6.42
C TRP A 30 0.58 -11.86 6.10
N LEU A 31 0.32 -12.50 4.97
CA LEU A 31 -1.04 -12.93 4.59
C LEU A 31 -1.62 -13.99 5.53
N ASP A 32 -0.78 -14.85 6.09
CA ASP A 32 -1.19 -15.90 7.02
C ASP A 32 -1.26 -15.38 8.48
N SER A 33 -0.69 -14.21 8.77
CA SER A 33 -0.74 -13.58 10.09
C SER A 33 -2.13 -13.05 10.47
N ASP A 34 -2.46 -13.14 11.76
CA ASP A 34 -3.71 -12.59 12.31
C ASP A 34 -3.78 -11.06 12.23
N GLY A 35 -2.64 -10.38 12.09
CA GLY A 35 -2.53 -8.92 11.98
C GLY A 35 -2.83 -8.36 10.58
N CYS A 36 -3.22 -9.20 9.61
CA CYS A 36 -3.57 -8.75 8.26
C CYS A 36 -5.05 -8.29 8.20
N ASP A 37 -5.34 -7.01 8.08
CA ASP A 37 -6.74 -6.51 8.05
C ASP A 37 -7.57 -6.90 6.80
N LEU A 38 -7.07 -7.82 5.95
CA LEU A 38 -7.80 -8.34 4.79
C LEU A 38 -8.79 -9.45 5.18
N ALA A 39 -9.92 -9.54 4.47
CA ALA A 39 -10.84 -10.66 4.61
C ALA A 39 -10.18 -12.01 4.25
N GLN A 40 -10.53 -13.08 4.95
CA GLN A 40 -9.93 -14.41 4.80
C GLN A 40 -9.95 -14.94 3.35
N THR A 41 -11.03 -14.66 2.62
CA THR A 41 -11.18 -15.05 1.20
C THR A 41 -10.19 -14.32 0.29
N VAL A 42 -9.90 -13.04 0.59
CA VAL A 42 -8.92 -12.22 -0.12
C VAL A 42 -7.50 -12.70 0.23
N ARG A 43 -7.21 -12.93 1.52
CA ARG A 43 -5.93 -13.49 1.97
C ARG A 43 -5.59 -14.78 1.23
N ARG A 44 -6.54 -15.73 1.19
CA ARG A 44 -6.39 -16.99 0.44
C ARG A 44 -6.13 -16.77 -1.05
N THR A 45 -6.88 -15.86 -1.68
CA THR A 45 -6.71 -15.54 -3.10
C THR A 45 -5.32 -14.97 -3.40
N TYR A 46 -4.82 -14.09 -2.55
CA TYR A 46 -3.51 -13.47 -2.69
C TYR A 46 -2.39 -14.47 -2.42
N SER A 47 -2.51 -15.31 -1.37
CA SER A 47 -1.54 -16.36 -1.05
C SER A 47 -1.39 -17.34 -2.23
N GLN A 48 -2.50 -17.76 -2.84
CA GLN A 48 -2.45 -18.61 -4.05
C GLN A 48 -1.81 -17.90 -5.24
N ALA A 49 -2.06 -16.60 -5.42
CA ALA A 49 -1.46 -15.82 -6.49
C ALA A 49 0.05 -15.69 -6.33
N VAL A 50 0.54 -15.43 -5.10
CA VAL A 50 1.96 -15.32 -4.76
C VAL A 50 2.66 -16.67 -4.91
N LYS A 51 2.06 -17.76 -4.40
CA LYS A 51 2.58 -19.13 -4.60
C LYS A 51 2.70 -19.48 -6.08
N LYS A 52 1.72 -19.07 -6.91
CA LYS A 52 1.81 -19.23 -8.37
C LYS A 52 2.97 -18.44 -8.97
N ALA A 53 3.24 -17.23 -8.50
CA ALA A 53 4.37 -16.43 -8.99
C ALA A 53 5.72 -17.11 -8.72
N ALA A 54 5.94 -17.64 -7.51
CA ALA A 54 7.15 -18.37 -7.16
C ALA A 54 7.35 -19.61 -8.07
N ARG A 55 6.27 -20.37 -8.31
CA ARG A 55 6.29 -21.52 -9.22
C ARG A 55 6.65 -21.13 -10.66
N LEU A 56 6.06 -20.05 -11.19
CA LEU A 56 6.33 -19.59 -12.56
C LEU A 56 7.75 -19.05 -12.74
N LEU A 57 8.34 -18.47 -11.70
CA LEU A 57 9.74 -18.02 -11.71
C LEU A 57 10.73 -19.17 -11.49
N ASN A 58 10.23 -20.38 -11.19
CA ASN A 58 11.03 -21.55 -10.81
C ASN A 58 12.05 -21.21 -9.70
N ARG A 59 11.61 -20.45 -8.70
CA ARG A 59 12.43 -19.99 -7.57
C ARG A 59 11.65 -20.17 -6.28
N SER A 60 12.38 -20.40 -5.20
CA SER A 60 11.81 -20.40 -3.86
C SER A 60 11.42 -18.97 -3.45
N ALA A 61 10.35 -18.85 -2.66
CA ALA A 61 9.72 -17.57 -2.35
C ALA A 61 10.60 -16.63 -1.50
N ASP A 62 11.46 -17.21 -0.67
CA ASP A 62 12.51 -16.54 0.12
C ASP A 62 13.57 -15.83 -0.75
N ARG A 63 13.74 -16.25 -2.01
CA ARG A 63 14.73 -15.68 -2.94
C ARG A 63 14.13 -14.67 -3.92
N ILE A 64 12.83 -14.45 -3.87
CA ILE A 64 12.15 -13.53 -4.79
C ILE A 64 11.84 -12.25 -4.02
N PRO A 65 12.32 -11.08 -4.46
CA PRO A 65 12.08 -9.83 -3.74
C PRO A 65 10.60 -9.44 -3.78
N ALA A 66 10.08 -8.94 -2.67
CA ALA A 66 8.75 -8.36 -2.52
C ALA A 66 8.67 -6.95 -3.15
N SER A 67 8.94 -6.87 -4.46
CA SER A 67 8.89 -5.61 -5.21
C SER A 67 7.91 -5.72 -6.37
N SER A 68 6.89 -4.86 -6.37
CA SER A 68 5.92 -4.79 -7.47
C SER A 68 6.59 -4.42 -8.80
N MET A 69 7.64 -3.59 -8.78
CA MET A 69 8.41 -3.26 -9.99
C MET A 69 9.17 -4.49 -10.50
N HIS A 70 9.87 -5.20 -9.62
CA HIS A 70 10.57 -6.43 -9.99
C HIS A 70 9.61 -7.50 -10.54
N PHE A 71 8.46 -7.68 -9.90
CA PHE A 71 7.44 -8.61 -10.38
C PHE A 71 6.92 -8.21 -11.78
N GLN A 72 6.65 -6.93 -12.01
CA GLN A 72 6.16 -6.46 -13.31
C GLN A 72 7.18 -6.61 -14.44
N SER A 73 8.49 -6.50 -14.15
CA SER A 73 9.54 -6.74 -15.14
C SER A 73 9.65 -8.22 -15.53
N GLN A 74 9.38 -9.14 -14.60
CA GLN A 74 9.38 -10.59 -14.90
C GLN A 74 8.14 -11.01 -15.70
N PHE A 75 7.01 -10.33 -15.51
CA PHE A 75 5.74 -10.66 -16.14
C PHE A 75 5.19 -9.49 -16.96
N PRO A 76 5.83 -9.00 -18.04
CA PRO A 76 5.37 -7.82 -18.77
C PRO A 76 4.09 -8.08 -19.56
N ASN A 77 3.16 -7.11 -19.61
CA ASN A 77 1.87 -7.29 -20.31
C ASN A 77 2.02 -7.59 -21.80
N ARG A 78 3.05 -7.02 -22.44
CA ARG A 78 3.33 -7.21 -23.87
C ARG A 78 3.71 -8.64 -24.24
N ASN A 79 4.27 -9.41 -23.30
CA ASN A 79 4.74 -10.77 -23.53
C ASN A 79 3.83 -11.75 -22.81
N TYR A 80 2.51 -11.60 -22.96
CA TYR A 80 1.56 -12.50 -22.33
C TYR A 80 1.86 -13.96 -22.68
N ASP A 81 1.91 -14.79 -21.65
CA ASP A 81 2.08 -16.23 -21.75
C ASP A 81 0.84 -16.93 -21.14
N SER A 82 0.35 -17.98 -21.80
CA SER A 82 -0.85 -18.72 -21.38
C SER A 82 -0.66 -19.47 -20.05
N SER A 83 0.57 -19.74 -19.62
CA SER A 83 0.88 -20.26 -18.28
C SER A 83 0.48 -19.29 -17.16
N TRP A 84 0.46 -17.98 -17.45
CA TRP A 84 0.08 -16.95 -16.49
C TRP A 84 -1.42 -16.94 -16.21
N GLY A 85 -2.24 -17.39 -17.16
CA GLY A 85 -3.68 -17.58 -17.02
C GLY A 85 -4.31 -18.01 -18.33
N LYS A 86 -5.51 -18.61 -18.29
CA LYS A 86 -6.22 -19.09 -19.48
C LYS A 86 -6.48 -17.99 -20.53
N THR A 87 -6.62 -16.74 -20.07
CA THR A 87 -6.83 -15.57 -20.91
C THR A 87 -5.96 -14.42 -20.44
N PHE A 88 -5.70 -13.46 -21.32
CA PHE A 88 -4.99 -12.23 -20.97
C PHE A 88 -5.63 -11.49 -19.78
N SER A 89 -6.95 -11.43 -19.74
CA SER A 89 -7.71 -10.82 -18.64
C SER A 89 -7.50 -11.57 -17.32
N ALA A 90 -7.48 -12.91 -17.35
CA ALA A 90 -7.19 -13.72 -16.17
C ALA A 90 -5.75 -13.50 -15.67
N ALA A 91 -4.78 -13.44 -16.57
CA ALA A 91 -3.39 -13.14 -16.22
C ALA A 91 -3.24 -11.72 -15.65
N LYS A 92 -3.91 -10.71 -16.23
CA LYS A 92 -3.96 -9.36 -15.65
C LYS A 92 -4.54 -9.35 -14.24
N ARG A 93 -5.64 -10.08 -14.00
CA ARG A 93 -6.25 -10.19 -12.67
C ARG A 93 -5.31 -10.86 -11.68
N TRP A 94 -4.67 -11.96 -12.07
CA TRP A 94 -3.65 -12.62 -11.24
C TRP A 94 -2.50 -11.68 -10.89
N LYS A 95 -1.92 -10.97 -11.87
CA LYS A 95 -0.86 -9.99 -11.64
C LYS A 95 -1.28 -8.88 -10.68
N ARG A 96 -2.50 -8.36 -10.81
CA ARG A 96 -3.05 -7.37 -9.88
C ARG A 96 -3.13 -7.91 -8.46
N ASN A 97 -3.53 -9.16 -8.27
CA ASN A 97 -3.57 -9.79 -6.95
C ASN A 97 -2.17 -9.91 -6.33
N VAL A 98 -1.16 -10.31 -7.12
CA VAL A 98 0.24 -10.37 -6.63
C VAL A 98 0.75 -8.98 -6.25
N SER A 99 0.56 -7.97 -7.10
CA SER A 99 0.99 -6.60 -6.78
C SER A 99 0.24 -6.02 -5.57
N ALA A 100 -1.04 -6.33 -5.40
CA ALA A 100 -1.80 -5.90 -4.24
C ALA A 100 -1.27 -6.55 -2.94
N ALA A 101 -0.94 -7.86 -2.99
CA ALA A 101 -0.34 -8.55 -1.87
C ALA A 101 1.01 -7.94 -1.47
N ILE A 102 1.90 -7.73 -2.45
CA ILE A 102 3.20 -7.08 -2.23
C ILE A 102 3.02 -5.68 -1.63
N ASN A 103 2.17 -4.84 -2.23
CA ASN A 103 1.98 -3.46 -1.76
C ASN A 103 1.32 -3.39 -0.37
N GLY A 104 0.50 -4.37 0.00
CA GLY A 104 -0.06 -4.49 1.34
C GLY A 104 1.02 -4.90 2.36
N ALA A 105 1.79 -5.93 2.03
CA ALA A 105 2.84 -6.48 2.88
C ALA A 105 4.09 -5.59 3.02
N THR A 106 4.29 -4.64 2.10
CA THR A 106 5.40 -3.64 2.16
C THR A 106 4.97 -2.32 2.78
N GLY A 107 3.71 -2.18 3.18
CA GLY A 107 3.21 -0.93 3.76
C GLY A 107 2.93 0.20 2.78
N LEU A 108 3.27 0.05 1.48
CA LEU A 108 3.08 1.07 0.45
C LEU A 108 1.63 1.59 0.38
N ILE A 109 0.64 0.71 0.57
CA ILE A 109 -0.78 1.13 0.57
C ILE A 109 -1.09 2.05 1.76
N ALA A 110 -0.57 1.70 2.94
CA ALA A 110 -0.77 2.48 4.16
C ALA A 110 -0.08 3.84 4.06
N GLU A 111 1.16 3.88 3.55
CA GLU A 111 1.90 5.12 3.29
C GLU A 111 1.18 6.03 2.28
N HIS A 112 0.70 5.47 1.17
CA HIS A 112 -0.08 6.22 0.19
C HIS A 112 -1.40 6.74 0.76
N ARG A 113 -2.07 5.98 1.64
CA ARG A 113 -3.28 6.44 2.33
C ARG A 113 -2.96 7.59 3.28
N ALA A 114 -1.89 7.48 4.09
CA ALA A 114 -1.45 8.53 5.00
C ALA A 114 -0.96 9.79 4.28
N ARG A 115 -0.40 9.65 3.07
CA ARG A 115 -0.06 10.80 2.22
C ARG A 115 -1.31 11.49 1.69
N ARG A 116 -2.30 10.73 1.24
CA ARG A 116 -3.58 11.28 0.75
C ARG A 116 -4.36 11.98 1.85
N SER A 117 -4.47 11.38 3.04
CA SER A 117 -5.15 12.04 4.16
C SER A 117 -4.53 13.39 4.51
N ARG A 118 -3.20 13.47 4.53
CA ARG A 118 -2.48 14.75 4.74
C ARG A 118 -2.83 15.78 3.65
N GLN A 119 -2.85 15.38 2.39
CA GLN A 119 -3.22 16.26 1.29
C GLN A 119 -4.67 16.74 1.40
N ASP A 120 -5.59 15.83 1.71
CA ASP A 120 -7.01 16.16 1.87
C ASP A 120 -7.23 17.11 3.05
N SER A 121 -6.53 16.89 4.18
CA SER A 121 -6.55 17.81 5.33
C SER A 121 -6.06 19.21 4.96
N TRP A 122 -4.99 19.32 4.16
CA TRP A 122 -4.51 20.62 3.66
C TRP A 122 -5.54 21.30 2.75
N SER A 123 -6.15 20.54 1.84
CA SER A 123 -7.21 21.07 0.96
C SER A 123 -8.43 21.55 1.77
N SER A 124 -8.84 20.80 2.80
CA SER A 124 -9.92 21.20 3.70
C SER A 124 -9.58 22.47 4.48
N LEU A 125 -8.36 22.59 5.01
CA LEU A 125 -7.92 23.80 5.71
C LEU A 125 -7.91 25.02 4.78
N GLN A 126 -7.42 24.86 3.55
CA GLN A 126 -7.43 25.93 2.56
C GLN A 126 -8.86 26.36 2.23
N HIS A 127 -9.77 25.41 2.07
CA HIS A 127 -11.18 25.71 1.79
C HIS A 127 -11.82 26.50 2.94
N VAL A 128 -11.59 26.11 4.19
CA VAL A 128 -12.08 26.84 5.38
C VAL A 128 -11.48 28.25 5.44
N LEU A 129 -10.20 28.42 5.14
CA LEU A 129 -9.56 29.75 5.12
C LEU A 129 -10.11 30.65 4.01
N GLU A 130 -10.39 30.09 2.82
CA GLU A 130 -11.04 30.80 1.73
C GLU A 130 -12.47 31.21 2.10
N GLU A 131 -13.23 30.35 2.78
CA GLU A 131 -14.56 30.67 3.32
C GLU A 131 -14.50 31.80 4.36
N ILE A 132 -13.55 31.77 5.30
CA ILE A 132 -13.37 32.85 6.30
C ILE A 132 -13.00 34.17 5.60
N PHE A 133 -12.10 34.13 4.62
CA PHE A 133 -11.67 35.31 3.88
C PHE A 133 -12.80 35.92 3.03
N THR A 134 -13.62 35.08 2.40
CA THR A 134 -14.72 35.53 1.53
C THR A 134 -16.00 35.88 2.28
N SER A 135 -16.25 35.27 3.44
CA SER A 135 -17.41 35.57 4.30
C SER A 135 -17.27 36.87 5.11
N GLY A 136 -16.09 37.49 5.13
CA GLY A 136 -15.85 38.76 5.83
C GLY A 136 -15.93 38.67 7.36
N ILE A 137 -15.93 37.45 7.93
CA ILE A 137 -15.96 37.23 9.37
C ILE A 137 -14.59 37.61 9.95
N LYS A 138 -14.53 38.75 10.67
CA LYS A 138 -13.36 39.10 11.47
C LYS A 138 -13.26 38.11 12.63
N PRO A 139 -12.16 37.35 12.76
CA PRO A 139 -11.99 36.48 13.91
C PRO A 139 -11.84 37.35 15.16
N THR A 140 -12.85 37.34 16.03
CA THR A 140 -12.76 37.90 17.36
C THR A 140 -11.95 36.93 18.21
N LEU A 141 -10.67 37.24 18.41
CA LEU A 141 -9.83 36.55 19.39
C LEU A 141 -10.38 36.84 20.79
N VAL A 142 -10.84 35.80 21.49
CA VAL A 142 -11.13 35.80 22.93
C VAL A 142 -10.09 34.93 23.61
#